data_AF-A0A2V7PVY5-F1
#
_entry.id   AF-A0A2V7PVY5-F1
#
_cell.length_a   1.000
_cell.length_b   1.000
_cell.length_c   1.000
_cell.angle_alpha   90.00
_cell.angle_beta   90.00
_cell.angle_gamma   90.00
#
_symmetry.space_group_name_H-M   'P 1'
#
loop_
_entity.id
_entity.type
_entity.pdbx_description
1 polymer ?
#
loop_
_entity_poly.entity_id
_entity_poly.type
_entity_poly.pdbx_seq_one_letter_code
_entity_poly.pdbx_strand_id
1 'polypeptide(L)' 'GDLEYRQAEAVLVCHACRLAYPIEDGIPIMLIDEAKPV' A
#
# COMPACT_ATOMS: atom_id res chain seq x y z
N GLY A 1 11.87 6.94 -0.91
CA GLY A 1 11.22 6.26 0.21
C GLY A 1 10.79 4.92 -0.31
N ASP A 2 11.21 3.85 0.34
CA ASP A 2 11.00 2.49 -0.18
C ASP A 2 9.58 2.02 0.13
N LEU A 3 8.86 1.58 -0.90
CA LEU A 3 7.57 0.92 -0.78
C LEU A 3 7.83 -0.59 -0.75
N GLU A 4 7.40 -1.26 0.30
CA GLU A 4 7.47 -2.71 0.43
C GLU A 4 6.21 -3.33 -0.17
N TYR A 5 6.38 -4.21 -1.16
CA TYR A 5 5.25 -4.97 -1.69
C TYR A 5 4.99 -6.24 -0.87
N ARG A 6 3.89 -6.26 -0.13
CA ARG A 6 3.41 -7.46 0.55
C ARG A 6 2.47 -8.24 -0.36
N GLN A 7 3.05 -9.21 -1.07
CA GLN A 7 2.32 -10.09 -2.01
C GLN A 7 1.18 -10.86 -1.36
N ALA A 8 1.35 -11.31 -0.11
CA ALA A 8 0.34 -12.08 0.61
C ALA A 8 -0.96 -11.29 0.87
N GLU A 9 -0.82 -9.97 1.01
CA GLU A 9 -1.92 -9.05 1.34
C GLU A 9 -2.30 -8.17 0.14
N ALA A 10 -1.60 -8.31 -1.00
CA ALA A 10 -1.73 -7.44 -2.17
C ALA A 10 -1.71 -5.95 -1.80
N VAL A 11 -0.74 -5.51 -0.97
CA VAL A 11 -0.61 -4.11 -0.55
C VAL A 11 0.82 -3.60 -0.73
N LEU A 12 0.96 -2.31 -1.05
CA LEU A 12 2.21 -1.57 -0.98
C LEU A 12 2.29 -0.84 0.36
N VAL A 13 3.27 -1.20 1.18
CA VAL A 13 3.51 -0.58 2.48
C VAL A 13 4.57 0.50 2.37
N CYS A 14 4.23 1.69 2.85
CA CYS A 14 5.17 2.78 3.04
C CYS A 14 5.52 2.91 4.53
N HIS A 15 6.73 2.49 4.91
CA HIS A 15 7.22 2.60 6.29
C HIS A 15 7.44 4.06 6.74
N ALA A 16 7.83 4.93 5.81
CA ALA A 16 8.05 6.35 6.11
C ALA A 16 6.74 7.08 6.46
N CYS A 17 5.66 6.75 5.75
CA CYS A 17 4.34 7.36 5.97
C CYS A 17 3.49 6.58 6.97
N ARG A 18 3.86 5.33 7.29
CA ARG A 18 3.04 4.36 8.03
C ARG A 18 1.68 4.14 7.39
N LEU A 19 1.68 3.97 6.07
CA LEU A 19 0.49 3.71 5.26
C LEU A 19 0.66 2.44 4.41
N ALA A 20 -0.43 1.72 4.20
CA ALA A 20 -0.57 0.59 3.29
C ALA A 20 -1.57 0.95 2.18
N TYR A 21 -1.14 0.81 0.94
CA TYR A 21 -1.94 1.05 -0.26
C TYR A 21 -2.39 -0.29 -0.85
N PRO A 22 -3.70 -0.55 -0.97
CA PRO A 22 -4.19 -1.80 -1.56
C PRO A 22 -3.88 -1.87 -3.07
N ILE A 23 -3.73 -3.10 -3.57
CA ILE A 23 -3.59 -3.40 -4.99
C ILE A 23 -4.84 -4.16 -5.43
N GLU A 24 -5.59 -3.55 -6.35
CA GLU A 24 -6.79 -4.12 -6.95
C GLU A 24 -6.55 -4.31 -8.45
N ASP A 25 -6.89 -5.48 -8.99
CA ASP A 25 -6.65 -5.85 -10.39
C ASP A 25 -5.20 -5.66 -10.87
N GLY A 26 -4.23 -5.76 -9.96
CA GLY A 26 -2.81 -5.54 -10.24
C GLY A 26 -2.40 -4.07 -10.32
N ILE A 27 -3.31 -3.14 -9.99
CA ILE A 27 -3.07 -1.69 -9.96
C ILE A 27 -3.05 -1.22 -8.50
N PRO A 28 -1.95 -0.60 -8.04
CA PRO A 28 -1.90 0.00 -6.71
C PRO A 28 -2.82 1.22 -6.61
N ILE A 29 -3.73 1.20 -5.65
CA ILE A 29 -4.61 2.32 -5.34
C ILE A 29 -3.87 3.28 -4.39
N MET A 30 -3.22 4.30 -4.96
CA MET A 30 -2.51 5.35 -4.22
C MET A 30 -3.43 6.53 -3.86
N LEU A 31 -4.64 6.23 -3.39
CA LEU A 31 -5.57 7.23 -2.89
C LEU A 31 -5.44 7.34 -1.38
N ILE A 32 -5.47 8.57 -0.85
CA ILE A 32 -5.34 8.82 0.59
C ILE A 32 -6.52 8.21 1.36
N ASP A 33 -7.72 8.25 0.77
CA ASP A 33 -8.94 7.71 1.38
C ASP A 33 -8.93 6.17 1.49
N GLU A 34 -8.19 5.49 0.60
CA GLU A 34 -8.06 4.03 0.57
C GLU A 34 -6.82 3.54 1.32
N ALA A 35 -5.92 4.45 1.70
CA ALA A 35 -4.72 4.12 2.43
C ALA A 35 -5.05 3.72 3.87
N LYS A 36 -4.57 2.54 4.28
CA LYS A 36 -4.78 2.02 5.64
C LYS A 36 -3.52 2.26 6.50
N PRO A 37 -3.65 2.57 7.79
CA PRO A 37 -2.50 2.56 8.69
C PRO A 37 -1.88 1.16 8.76
N VAL A 38 -0.55 1.08 8.69
CA VAL A 38 0.20 -0.19 8.94
C VAL A 38 0.28 -0.55 10.41
#